data_AF-A0A2M8G3W8-F1
#
_entry.id   AF-A0A2M8G3W8-F1
#
_cell.length_a   1.000
_cell.length_b   1.000
_cell.length_c   1.000
_cell.angle_alpha   90.00
_cell.angle_beta   90.00
_cell.angle_gamma   90.00
#
_symmetry.space_group_name_H-M   'P 1'
#
loop_
_entity.id
_entity.type
_entity.pdbx_description
1 polymer ?
#
loop_
_entity_poly.entity_id
_entity_poly.type
_entity_poly.pdbx_seq_one_letter_code
_entity_poly.pdbx_strand_id
1 'polypeptide(L)'
;MYWESAMKKSAAFTLIEILVTISIIALLTMIGVTNFRVANQKARDGRRQGDLEQIKAALELYRTDQGKYPIGASLPATIESATTVYMNEVPDDPVAAQTYYFSSDGETYTLCAGLELGTDIVNGCGSCGVTCNYKVTSPL
;
A
#
# COMPACT_ATOMS: atom_id res chain seq x y z
N MET A 1 -24.13 -62.92 27.85
CA MET A 1 -24.18 -63.16 26.39
C MET A 1 -25.44 -62.45 25.91
N TYR A 2 -25.44 -61.36 25.15
CA TYR A 2 -24.47 -60.81 24.22
C TYR A 2 -24.64 -59.28 24.17
N TRP A 3 -23.54 -58.54 24.04
CA TRP A 3 -23.57 -57.14 23.64
C TRP A 3 -23.48 -57.12 22.11
N GLU A 4 -24.47 -56.53 21.44
CA GLU A 4 -24.37 -56.25 20.01
C GLU A 4 -23.71 -54.89 19.82
N SER A 5 -22.44 -54.89 19.44
CA SER A 5 -21.75 -53.68 19.00
C SER A 5 -22.28 -53.26 17.63
N ALA A 6 -23.13 -52.23 17.58
CA ALA A 6 -23.54 -51.60 16.34
C ALA A 6 -22.31 -51.01 15.62
N MET A 7 -21.89 -51.63 14.52
CA MET A 7 -20.82 -51.09 13.68
C MET A 7 -21.28 -49.79 13.01
N LYS A 8 -20.64 -48.68 13.38
CA LYS A 8 -20.84 -47.37 12.76
C LYS A 8 -20.30 -47.42 11.33
N LYS A 9 -21.18 -47.36 10.32
CA LYS A 9 -20.75 -47.26 8.91
C LYS A 9 -20.04 -45.93 8.70
N SER A 10 -18.74 -45.97 8.41
CA SER A 10 -17.98 -44.82 7.95
C SER A 10 -18.39 -44.51 6.52
N ALA A 11 -18.93 -43.32 6.26
CA ALA A 11 -19.17 -42.84 4.90
C ALA A 11 -17.82 -42.54 4.23
N ALA A 12 -17.57 -43.15 3.07
CA ALA A 12 -16.41 -42.87 2.22
C ALA A 12 -16.88 -42.15 0.95
N PHE A 13 -16.11 -41.15 0.51
CA PHE A 13 -16.38 -40.40 -0.73
C PHE A 13 -16.23 -41.30 -1.96
N THR A 14 -17.02 -41.01 -3.00
CA THR A 14 -16.92 -41.75 -4.28
C THR A 14 -15.79 -41.22 -5.16
N LEU A 15 -15.27 -42.04 -6.09
CA LEU A 15 -14.21 -41.62 -7.02
C LEU A 15 -14.66 -40.44 -7.91
N ILE A 16 -15.91 -40.46 -8.38
CA ILE A 16 -16.47 -39.38 -9.19
C ILE A 16 -16.57 -38.07 -8.40
N GLU A 17 -16.87 -38.16 -7.11
CA GLU A 17 -17.02 -37.00 -6.22
C GLU A 17 -15.67 -36.32 -5.95
N ILE A 18 -14.60 -37.10 -5.76
CA ILE A 18 -13.24 -36.53 -5.70
C ILE A 18 -12.83 -35.93 -7.04
N LEU A 19 -13.13 -36.58 -8.17
CA LEU A 19 -12.79 -36.09 -9.51
C LEU A 19 -13.48 -34.75 -9.84
N VAL A 20 -14.76 -34.62 -9.53
CA VAL A 20 -15.51 -33.37 -9.75
C VAL A 20 -15.06 -32.28 -8.77
N THR A 21 -14.75 -32.63 -7.53
CA THR A 21 -14.34 -31.65 -6.53
C THR A 21 -12.98 -31.02 -6.87
N ILE A 22 -11.97 -31.83 -7.23
CA ILE A 22 -10.65 -31.30 -7.58
C ILE A 22 -10.70 -30.45 -8.85
N SER A 23 -11.59 -30.78 -9.81
CA SER A 23 -11.72 -29.99 -11.04
C SER A 23 -12.33 -28.61 -10.76
N ILE A 24 -13.34 -28.55 -9.88
CA ILE A 24 -13.92 -27.27 -9.43
C ILE A 24 -12.91 -26.45 -8.63
N ILE A 25 -12.17 -27.07 -7.69
CA ILE A 25 -11.13 -26.36 -6.91
C ILE A 25 -10.03 -25.83 -7.84
N ALA A 26 -9.58 -26.61 -8.82
CA ALA A 26 -8.56 -26.17 -9.78
C ALA A 26 -9.03 -24.95 -10.59
N LEU A 27 -10.30 -24.93 -11.00
CA LEU A 27 -10.89 -23.79 -11.72
C LEU A 27 -10.97 -22.54 -10.83
N LEU A 28 -11.49 -22.68 -9.61
CA LEU A 28 -11.68 -21.56 -8.68
C LEU A 28 -10.35 -20.97 -8.21
N THR A 29 -9.35 -21.81 -7.94
CA THR A 29 -8.03 -21.36 -7.49
C THR A 29 -7.32 -20.52 -8.55
N MET A 30 -7.46 -20.87 -9.83
CA MET A 30 -6.83 -20.14 -10.93
C MET A 30 -7.31 -18.68 -11.00
N ILE A 31 -8.62 -18.46 -10.86
CA ILE A 31 -9.23 -17.12 -10.86
C ILE A 31 -8.98 -16.41 -9.52
N GLY A 32 -8.98 -17.16 -8.40
CA GLY A 32 -8.77 -16.60 -7.06
C GLY A 32 -7.38 -15.96 -6.89
N VAL A 33 -6.33 -16.57 -7.43
CA VAL A 33 -4.95 -16.09 -7.24
C VAL A 33 -4.71 -14.74 -7.92
N THR A 34 -5.22 -14.53 -9.14
CA THR A 34 -5.02 -13.27 -9.86
C THR A 34 -5.76 -12.12 -9.16
N ASN A 35 -7.00 -12.35 -8.74
CA ASN A 35 -7.79 -11.38 -7.99
C ASN A 35 -7.14 -11.02 -6.65
N PHE A 36 -6.58 -12.01 -5.93
CA PHE A 36 -5.87 -11.77 -4.69
C PHE A 36 -4.63 -10.89 -4.88
N ARG A 37 -3.87 -11.08 -5.97
CA ARG A 37 -2.72 -10.22 -6.28
C ARG A 37 -3.14 -8.78 -6.50
N VAL A 38 -4.14 -8.54 -7.36
CA VAL A 38 -4.63 -7.18 -7.64
C VAL A 38 -5.20 -6.51 -6.37
N ALA A 39 -5.90 -7.27 -5.53
CA ALA A 39 -6.42 -6.76 -4.26
C ALA A 39 -5.28 -6.28 -3.32
N ASN A 40 -4.19 -7.05 -3.23
CA ASN A 40 -3.02 -6.64 -2.45
C ASN A 40 -2.31 -5.41 -3.05
N GLN A 41 -2.22 -5.33 -4.37
CA GLN A 41 -1.66 -4.14 -5.04
C GLN A 41 -2.51 -2.90 -4.73
N LYS A 42 -3.83 -3.02 -4.86
CA LYS A 42 -4.77 -1.94 -4.52
C LYS A 42 -4.69 -1.52 -3.05
N ALA A 43 -4.50 -2.47 -2.13
CA ALA A 43 -4.31 -2.17 -0.71
C ALA A 43 -3.02 -1.38 -0.47
N ARG A 44 -1.92 -1.75 -1.13
CA ARG A 44 -0.66 -0.99 -1.06
C ARG A 44 -0.79 0.40 -1.68
N ASP A 45 -1.45 0.52 -2.83
CA ASP A 45 -1.70 1.81 -3.47
C ASP A 45 -2.54 2.73 -2.58
N GLY A 46 -3.59 2.19 -1.95
CA GLY A 46 -4.39 2.93 -0.97
C GLY A 46 -3.56 3.39 0.24
N ARG A 47 -2.63 2.55 0.72
CA ARG A 47 -1.66 2.93 1.75
C ARG A 47 -0.75 4.07 1.30
N ARG A 48 -0.13 3.97 0.11
CA ARG A 48 0.72 5.03 -0.46
C ARG A 48 0.01 6.37 -0.56
N GLN A 49 -1.24 6.35 -1.04
CA GLN A 49 -2.07 7.55 -1.12
C GLN A 49 -2.34 8.13 0.27
N GLY A 50 -2.72 7.29 1.23
CA GLY A 50 -2.94 7.70 2.62
C GLY A 50 -1.68 8.22 3.31
N ASP A 51 -0.52 7.65 3.01
CA ASP A 51 0.77 8.08 3.56
C ASP A 51 1.13 9.48 3.03
N LEU A 52 0.97 9.74 1.72
CA LEU A 52 1.20 11.08 1.15
C LEU A 52 0.24 12.14 1.70
N GLU A 53 -1.03 11.81 1.95
CA GLU A 53 -1.98 12.74 2.57
C GLU A 53 -1.62 13.06 4.03
N GLN A 54 -1.14 12.07 4.80
CA GLN A 54 -0.64 12.30 6.15
C GLN A 54 0.61 13.19 6.16
N ILE A 55 1.56 12.93 5.26
CA ILE A 55 2.76 13.75 5.10
C ILE A 55 2.37 15.18 4.72
N LYS A 56 1.45 15.35 3.77
CA LYS A 56 0.89 16.65 3.41
C LYS A 56 0.33 17.38 4.63
N ALA A 57 -0.54 16.74 5.41
CA ALA A 57 -1.10 17.36 6.59
C ALA A 57 -0.03 17.83 7.58
N ALA A 58 1.02 17.04 7.81
CA ALA A 58 2.15 17.41 8.65
C ALA A 58 2.96 18.59 8.07
N LEU A 59 3.17 18.64 6.75
CA LEU A 59 3.83 19.75 6.07
C LEU A 59 3.03 21.05 6.16
N GLU A 60 1.70 20.99 6.05
CA GLU A 60 0.82 22.16 6.22
C GLU A 60 0.88 22.70 7.65
N LEU A 61 0.86 21.82 8.65
CA LEU A 61 1.03 22.22 10.05
C LEU A 61 2.42 22.86 10.28
N TYR A 62 3.48 22.24 9.74
CA TYR A 62 4.82 22.80 9.79
C TYR A 62 4.87 24.21 9.19
N ARG A 63 4.29 24.42 8.01
CA ARG A 63 4.24 25.75 7.37
C ARG A 63 3.44 26.75 8.17
N THR A 64 2.33 26.33 8.78
CA THR A 64 1.49 27.20 9.61
C THR A 64 2.30 27.81 10.77
N ASP A 65 3.16 27.00 11.40
CA ASP A 65 3.95 27.44 12.54
C ASP A 65 5.28 28.10 12.17
N GLN A 66 5.94 27.65 11.09
CA GLN A 66 7.27 28.09 10.69
C GLN A 66 7.28 29.13 9.55
N GLY A 67 6.12 29.38 8.94
CA GLY A 67 5.93 30.30 7.81
C GLY A 67 6.45 29.77 6.46
N LYS A 68 7.06 28.58 6.42
CA LYS A 68 7.64 27.95 5.23
C LYS A 68 7.63 26.43 5.35
N TYR A 69 7.71 25.72 4.23
CA TYR A 69 7.94 24.28 4.24
C TYR A 69 9.41 23.92 4.56
N PRO A 70 9.69 22.69 5.00
CA PRO A 70 11.06 22.19 5.11
C PRO A 70 11.72 22.14 3.72
N ILE A 71 12.81 22.87 3.54
CA ILE A 71 13.56 22.90 2.27
C ILE A 71 14.38 21.62 2.15
N GLY A 72 14.28 20.93 1.01
CA GLY A 72 15.04 19.71 0.77
C GLY A 72 14.56 18.92 -0.44
N ALA A 73 15.36 17.94 -0.85
CA ALA A 73 15.08 17.04 -1.97
C ALA A 73 14.81 15.58 -1.51
N SER A 74 14.55 15.39 -0.22
CA SER A 74 14.25 14.09 0.38
C SER A 74 13.39 14.30 1.63
N LEU A 75 12.49 13.36 1.91
CA LEU A 75 11.76 13.38 3.18
C LEU A 75 12.73 13.11 4.33
N PRO A 76 12.68 13.90 5.42
CA PRO A 76 13.34 13.54 6.65
C PRO A 76 12.62 12.35 7.30
N ALA A 77 13.30 11.62 8.20
CA ALA A 77 12.66 10.54 8.97
C ALA A 77 11.52 11.06 9.87
N THR A 78 11.60 12.33 10.25
CA THR A 78 10.69 13.02 11.16
C THR A 78 10.46 14.43 10.62
N ILE A 79 9.22 14.91 10.63
CA ILE A 79 8.90 16.30 10.25
C ILE A 79 8.78 17.10 11.53
N GLU A 80 9.80 17.91 11.83
CA GLU A 80 9.92 18.63 13.09
C GLU A 80 10.62 19.98 12.91
N SER A 81 10.29 20.92 13.80
CA SER A 81 11.08 22.12 14.05
C SER A 81 11.93 21.93 15.31
N ALA A 82 12.71 22.94 15.71
CA ALA A 82 13.54 22.89 16.91
C ALA A 82 12.75 22.65 18.22
N THR A 83 11.43 22.87 18.22
CA THR A 83 10.58 22.81 19.43
C THR A 83 9.36 21.90 19.29
N THR A 84 8.96 21.56 18.07
CA THR A 84 7.67 20.91 17.80
C THR A 84 7.85 19.80 16.77
N VAL A 85 7.32 18.61 17.06
CA VAL A 85 7.26 17.48 16.13
C VAL A 85 5.87 17.44 15.48
N TYR A 86 5.81 17.52 14.16
CA TYR A 86 4.58 17.47 13.37
C TYR A 86 4.29 16.06 12.84
N MET A 87 5.35 15.26 12.63
CA MET A 87 5.24 13.83 12.29
C MET A 87 6.45 13.08 12.86
N ASN A 88 6.20 12.14 13.77
CA ASN A 88 7.26 11.42 14.49
C ASN A 88 8.05 10.45 13.58
N GLU A 89 7.36 9.81 12.64
CA GLU A 89 7.94 8.85 11.70
C GLU A 89 7.25 9.03 10.35
N VAL A 90 8.02 9.38 9.33
CA VAL A 90 7.54 9.42 7.95
C VAL A 90 7.42 7.97 7.44
N PRO A 91 6.25 7.54 6.95
CA PRO A 91 6.08 6.18 6.47
C PRO A 91 6.99 5.87 5.28
N ASP A 92 7.56 4.65 5.28
CA ASP A 92 8.22 4.07 4.12
C ASP A 92 7.20 3.44 3.15
N ASP A 93 7.59 3.35 1.87
CA ASP A 93 6.80 2.60 0.90
C ASP A 93 6.66 1.13 1.33
N PRO A 94 5.45 0.53 1.22
CA PRO A 94 5.24 -0.88 1.59
C PRO A 94 6.09 -1.87 0.78
N VAL A 95 6.72 -1.45 -0.31
CA VAL A 95 7.69 -2.23 -1.09
C VAL A 95 9.08 -1.64 -0.90
N ALA A 96 9.98 -2.40 -0.27
CA ALA A 96 11.32 -1.93 0.12
C ALA A 96 12.22 -1.38 -1.02
N ALA A 97 11.92 -1.69 -2.28
CA ALA A 97 12.65 -1.17 -3.44
C ALA A 97 12.07 0.15 -3.98
N GLN A 98 10.96 0.63 -3.44
CA GLN A 98 10.28 1.86 -3.82
C GLN A 98 10.42 2.91 -2.71
N THR A 99 10.26 4.18 -3.07
CA THR A 99 10.39 5.30 -2.13
C THR A 99 9.48 6.44 -2.55
N TYR A 100 9.08 7.28 -1.59
CA TYR A 100 8.38 8.52 -1.88
C TYR A 100 9.36 9.60 -2.30
N TYR A 101 9.07 10.23 -3.44
CA TYR A 101 9.81 11.40 -3.89
C TYR A 101 9.30 12.63 -3.17
N PHE A 102 10.21 13.50 -2.73
CA PHE A 102 9.90 14.80 -2.16
C PHE A 102 10.87 15.86 -2.64
N SER A 103 10.34 17.04 -2.91
CA SER A 103 11.13 18.23 -3.16
C SER A 103 10.37 19.47 -2.71
N SER A 104 11.05 20.38 -2.00
CA SER A 104 10.49 21.66 -1.57
C SER A 104 11.53 22.77 -1.65
N ASP A 105 11.07 23.94 -2.12
CA ASP A 105 11.83 25.20 -2.14
C ASP A 105 11.53 26.11 -0.93
N GLY A 106 10.68 25.64 -0.01
CA GLY A 106 10.23 26.38 1.18
C GLY A 106 8.90 27.10 0.98
N GLU A 107 8.46 27.36 -0.26
CA GLU A 107 7.16 27.98 -0.56
C GLU A 107 6.16 27.00 -1.12
N THR A 108 6.65 26.05 -1.92
CA THR A 108 5.88 24.96 -2.50
C THR A 108 6.59 23.64 -2.22
N TYR A 109 5.84 22.55 -2.31
CA TYR A 109 6.42 21.22 -2.29
C TYR A 109 5.75 20.31 -3.33
N THR A 110 6.49 19.27 -3.72
CA THR A 110 6.02 18.18 -4.55
C THR A 110 6.32 16.86 -3.85
N LEU A 111 5.27 16.06 -3.64
CA LEU A 111 5.32 14.68 -3.17
C LEU A 111 4.87 13.77 -4.30
N CYS A 112 5.59 12.66 -4.52
CA CYS A 112 5.17 11.67 -5.51
C CYS A 112 5.36 10.23 -5.04
N ALA A 113 4.54 9.35 -5.58
CA ALA A 113 4.63 7.91 -5.38
C ALA A 113 4.43 7.16 -6.71
N GLY A 114 4.93 5.92 -6.75
CA GLY A 114 4.65 4.97 -7.82
C GLY A 114 3.59 3.97 -7.39
N LEU A 115 2.35 4.16 -7.84
CA LEU A 115 1.25 3.22 -7.64
C LEU A 115 1.42 2.03 -8.58
N GLU A 116 1.17 0.81 -8.10
CA GLU A 116 1.34 -0.41 -8.89
C GLU A 116 0.28 -0.57 -9.97
N LEU A 117 -0.92 -0.03 -9.74
CA LEU A 117 -2.02 -0.06 -10.69
C LEU A 117 -2.19 1.27 -11.45
N GLY A 118 -1.32 2.26 -11.19
CA GLY A 118 -1.36 3.55 -11.88
C GLY A 118 -0.66 3.49 -13.23
N THR A 119 -1.27 4.11 -14.25
CA THR A 119 -0.75 4.13 -15.63
C THR A 119 -0.27 5.51 -16.07
N ASP A 120 -0.59 6.54 -15.30
CA ASP A 120 -0.24 7.91 -15.64
C ASP A 120 1.25 8.17 -15.45
N ILE A 121 1.76 9.24 -16.05
CA ILE A 121 3.11 9.73 -15.78
C ILE A 121 2.94 11.14 -15.23
N VAL A 122 3.45 11.36 -14.02
CA VAL A 122 3.40 12.68 -13.39
C VAL A 122 4.72 13.42 -13.60
N ASN A 123 4.62 14.68 -14.02
CA ASN A 123 5.78 15.56 -14.21
C ASN A 123 6.20 16.25 -12.91
N GLY A 124 7.50 16.55 -12.81
CA GLY A 124 8.09 17.23 -11.65
C GLY A 124 8.45 16.30 -10.49
N CYS A 125 8.41 14.99 -10.73
CA CYS A 125 8.85 13.97 -9.80
C CYS A 125 10.24 13.46 -10.21
N GLY A 126 11.11 13.19 -9.23
CA GLY A 126 12.37 12.48 -9.44
C GLY A 126 12.14 10.96 -9.47
N SER A 127 13.03 10.20 -8.84
CA SER A 127 12.89 8.74 -8.76
C SER A 127 12.02 8.33 -7.57
N CYS A 128 10.98 7.52 -7.83
CA CYS A 128 10.22 6.80 -6.79
C CYS A 128 10.69 5.34 -6.64
N GLY A 129 11.84 4.97 -7.22
CA GLY A 129 12.27 3.56 -7.43
C GLY A 129 11.55 2.87 -8.61
N VAL A 130 10.40 3.40 -9.02
CA VAL A 130 9.65 3.08 -10.25
C VAL A 130 9.20 4.39 -10.90
N THR A 131 8.49 4.30 -12.03
CA THR A 131 7.82 5.47 -12.63
C THR A 131 6.81 6.05 -11.65
N CYS A 132 7.05 7.28 -11.19
CA CYS A 132 6.08 8.01 -10.39
C CYS A 132 4.85 8.30 -11.25
N ASN A 133 3.67 7.95 -10.75
CA ASN A 133 2.39 8.11 -11.45
C ASN A 133 1.31 8.76 -10.57
N TYR A 134 1.65 9.11 -9.33
CA TYR A 134 0.78 9.83 -8.41
C TYR A 134 1.55 10.98 -7.76
N LYS A 135 0.92 12.14 -7.68
CA LYS A 135 1.55 13.39 -7.26
C LYS A 135 0.61 14.20 -6.38
N VAL A 136 1.15 14.72 -5.29
CA VAL A 136 0.50 15.65 -4.36
C VAL A 136 1.39 16.89 -4.25
N THR A 137 0.80 18.08 -4.37
CA THR A 137 1.52 19.34 -4.22
C THR A 137 0.86 20.20 -3.14
N SER A 138 1.61 21.18 -2.64
CA SER A 138 1.05 22.21 -1.76
C SER A 138 -0.20 22.85 -2.39
N PRO A 139 -1.23 23.18 -1.59
CA PRO A 139 -2.30 24.05 -2.04
C PRO A 139 -1.72 25.42 -2.42
N LEU A 140 -2.26 26.01 -3.49
CA LEU A 140 -1.90 27.36 -3.96
C LEU A 140 -2.24 28.42 -2.91
#